data_AF-A0A8T4CCF5-F1
#
_entry.id   AF-A0A8T4CCF5-F1
#
_cell.length_a   1.000
_cell.length_b   1.000
_cell.length_c   1.000
_cell.angle_alpha   90.00
_cell.angle_beta   90.00
_cell.angle_gamma   90.00
#
_symmetry.space_group_name_H-M   'P 1'
#
loop_
_entity.id
_entity.type
_entity.pdbx_description
1 polymer ?
#
loop_
_entity_poly.entity_id
_entity_poly.type
_entity_poly.pdbx_seq_one_letter_code
_entity_poly.pdbx_strand_id
1 'polypeptide(L)' 'MTLFDVLDVLENGTDSGPKRKIGMIERTKKSKNMTIKVLVAESYNYDISEDIWLIVHVGVTR' A
#
# COMPACT_ATOMS: atom_id res chain seq x y z
N MET A 1 0.14 -13.82 -1.27
CA MET A 1 0.08 -12.41 -1.69
C MET A 1 1.16 -12.21 -2.73
N THR A 2 0.75 -11.79 -3.90
CA THR A 2 1.58 -11.64 -5.10
C THR A 2 1.65 -10.17 -5.50
N LEU A 3 2.54 -9.83 -6.43
CA LEU A 3 2.60 -8.49 -7.00
C LEU A 3 1.27 -8.12 -7.70
N PHE A 4 0.59 -9.09 -8.32
CA PHE A 4 -0.71 -8.88 -8.95
C PHE A 4 -1.80 -8.53 -7.94
N ASP A 5 -1.78 -9.12 -6.75
CA ASP A 5 -2.72 -8.75 -5.68
C ASP A 5 -2.53 -7.30 -5.23
N VAL A 6 -1.28 -6.83 -5.19
CA VAL A 6 -0.94 -5.44 -4.84
C VAL A 6 -1.41 -4.47 -5.93
N LEU A 7 -1.14 -4.79 -7.20
CA LEU A 7 -1.58 -3.98 -8.34
C LEU A 7 -3.11 -3.85 -8.39
N ASP A 8 -3.82 -4.96 -8.18
CA ASP A 8 -5.28 -4.98 -8.15
C ASP A 8 -5.85 -4.11 -7.00
N VAL A 9 -5.19 -4.05 -5.84
CA VAL A 9 -5.60 -3.14 -4.75
C VAL A 9 -5.34 -1.68 -5.12
N LEU A 10 -4.22 -1.37 -5.80
CA LEU A 10 -3.90 -0.01 -6.21
C LEU A 10 -4.89 0.50 -7.26
N GLU A 11 -5.18 -0.30 -8.28
CA GLU A 11 -6.09 0.03 -9.37
C GLU A 11 -7.56 0.02 -8.92
N ASN A 12 -8.00 -1.06 -8.27
CA ASN A 12 -9.42 -1.35 -8.01
C ASN A 12 -9.83 -1.22 -6.54
N GLY A 13 -8.91 -0.88 -5.63
CA GLY A 13 -9.23 -0.63 -4.22
C GLY A 13 -9.93 0.72 -4.00
N THR A 14 -10.27 0.98 -2.74
CA THR A 14 -10.79 2.28 -2.30
C THR A 14 -9.77 2.98 -1.42
N ASP A 15 -9.81 4.31 -1.40
CA ASP A 15 -8.97 5.09 -0.50
C ASP A 15 -9.24 4.68 0.96
N SER A 16 -8.17 4.46 1.70
CA SER A 16 -8.26 3.97 3.08
C SER A 16 -7.77 5.02 4.08
N GLY A 17 -8.67 5.36 5.00
CA GLY A 17 -8.35 6.17 6.17
C GLY A 17 -8.19 7.67 5.86
N PRO A 18 -7.87 8.47 6.90
CA PRO A 18 -7.55 9.88 6.72
C PRO A 18 -6.29 10.03 5.86
N LYS A 19 -6.29 11.03 4.98
CA LYS A 19 -5.12 11.36 4.14
C LYS A 19 -3.89 11.48 5.04
N ARG A 20 -2.90 10.60 4.83
CA ARG A 20 -1.60 10.70 5.52
C ARG A 20 -0.77 11.81 4.89
N LYS A 21 0.54 11.86 5.19
CA LYS A 21 1.48 12.86 4.65
C LYS A 21 1.30 13.03 3.12
N ILE A 22 1.56 14.25 2.66
CA ILE A 22 1.60 14.61 1.23
C ILE A 22 2.52 13.62 0.50
N GLY A 23 2.08 13.14 -0.67
CA GLY A 23 2.82 12.16 -1.48
C GLY A 23 2.55 10.69 -1.14
N MET A 24 1.64 10.41 -0.19
CA MET A 24 1.30 9.04 0.19
C MET A 24 -0.04 8.59 -0.42
N ILE A 25 -0.07 7.38 -0.97
CA ILE A 25 -1.27 6.72 -1.49
C ILE A 25 -1.60 5.53 -0.57
N GLU A 26 -2.83 5.46 -0.06
CA GLU A 26 -3.31 4.33 0.74
C GLU A 26 -4.58 3.77 0.13
N ARG A 27 -4.53 2.54 -0.36
CA ARG A 27 -5.65 1.85 -1.01
C ARG A 27 -5.96 0.56 -0.26
N THR A 28 -7.23 0.19 -0.21
CA THR A 28 -7.67 -1.05 0.45
C THR A 28 -8.70 -1.75 -0.41
N LYS A 29 -8.55 -3.08 -0.52
CA LYS A 29 -9.54 -3.94 -1.18
C LYS A 29 -10.00 -5.00 -0.19
N LYS A 30 -11.32 -5.11 -0.04
CA LYS A 30 -11.96 -6.14 0.76
C LYS A 30 -12.35 -7.31 -0.14
N SER A 31 -11.98 -8.51 0.26
CA SER A 31 -12.48 -9.78 -0.24
C SER A 31 -13.23 -10.49 0.89
N LYS A 32 -14.02 -11.52 0.55
CA LYS A 32 -14.92 -12.23 1.49
C LYS A 32 -14.25 -12.66 2.80
N ASN A 33 -12.98 -13.05 2.75
CA ASN A 33 -12.23 -13.58 3.89
C ASN A 33 -10.96 -12.77 4.22
N MET A 34 -10.78 -11.61 3.59
CA MET A 34 -9.51 -10.90 3.69
C MET A 34 -9.66 -9.43 3.34
N THR A 35 -9.06 -8.57 4.15
CA THR A 35 -8.83 -7.18 3.76
C THR A 35 -7.35 -7.01 3.43
N ILE A 36 -7.05 -6.55 2.22
CA ILE A 36 -5.69 -6.19 1.81
C ILE A 36 -5.60 -4.67 1.78
N LYS A 37 -4.65 -4.12 2.53
CA LYS A 37 -4.33 -2.69 2.52
C LYS A 37 -2.94 -2.51 1.92
N VAL A 38 -2.84 -1.65 0.92
CA VAL A 38 -1.59 -1.27 0.27
C VAL A 38 -1.33 0.21 0.54
N LEU A 39 -0.14 0.49 1.05
CA LEU A 39 0.34 1.83 1.31
C LEU A 39 1.60 2.07 0.47
N VAL A 40 1.57 3.13 -0.32
CA VAL A 40 2.64 3.59 -1.19
C VAL A 40 3.11 4.96 -0.71
N ALA A 41 4.41 5.08 -0.45
CA ALA A 41 5.04 6.33 -0.07
C ALA A 41 6.36 6.50 -0.82
N GLU A 42 6.64 7.73 -1.28
CA GLU A 42 8.01 8.18 -1.50
C GLU A 42 8.67 8.38 -0.14
N SER A 43 9.80 7.73 0.08
CA SER A 43 10.52 7.85 1.35
C SER A 43 11.97 7.43 1.22
N TYR A 44 12.75 7.84 2.20
CA TYR A 44 14.11 7.37 2.37
C TYR A 44 14.10 5.94 2.94
N ASN A 45 14.79 5.02 2.28
CA ASN A 45 15.03 3.68 2.80
C ASN A 45 16.28 3.69 3.68
N TYR A 46 16.12 3.47 4.97
CA TYR A 46 17.24 3.42 5.90
C TYR A 46 18.10 2.15 5.78
N ASP A 47 17.57 1.05 5.26
CA ASP A 47 18.31 -0.21 5.12
C ASP A 47 19.35 -0.15 4.00
N ILE A 48 19.01 0.56 2.90
CA ILE A 48 19.90 0.75 1.74
C ILE A 48 20.46 2.17 1.65
N SER A 49 20.02 3.07 2.53
CA SER A 49 20.47 4.48 2.60
C SER A 49 20.20 5.30 1.32
N GLU A 50 19.06 5.06 0.67
CA GLU A 50 18.68 5.71 -0.59
C GLU A 50 17.22 6.19 -0.59
N ASP A 51 16.95 7.26 -1.34
CA ASP A 51 15.58 7.67 -1.66
C ASP A 51 14.95 6.64 -2.59
N ILE A 52 13.86 6.01 -2.13
CA ILE A 52 13.09 5.10 -2.95
C ILE A 52 11.79 5.74 -3.37
N TRP A 53 11.53 5.56 -4.66
CA TRP A 53 10.28 5.96 -5.32
C TRP A 53 9.04 5.28 -4.71
N LEU A 54 9.20 4.11 -4.08
CA LEU A 54 8.07 3.29 -3.67
C LEU A 54 8.40 2.38 -2.48
N ILE A 55 7.79 2.64 -1.33
CA ILE A 55 7.65 1.64 -0.26
C ILE A 55 6.24 1.07 -0.29
N VAL A 56 6.10 -0.26 -0.38
CA VAL A 56 4.81 -0.95 -0.35
C VAL A 56 4.65 -1.68 0.97
N HIS A 57 3.80 -1.16 1.87
CA HIS A 57 3.36 -1.93 3.04
C HIS A 57 2.08 -2.66 2.72
N VAL A 58 2.03 -3.96 3.03
CA VAL A 58 0.83 -4.76 2.83
C VAL A 58 0.37 -5.39 4.13
N GLY A 59 -0.79 -4.95 4.60
CA GLY A 59 -1.48 -5.51 5.76
C GLY A 59 -2.57 -6.48 5.32
N VAL A 60 -2.60 -7.66 5.94
CA VAL A 60 -3.63 -8.69 5.72
C VAL A 60 -4.36 -8.93 7.04
N THR A 61 -5.66 -8.64 7.06
CA THR A 61 -6.55 -8.99 8.18
C THR A 61 -7.55 -10.03 7.71
N ARG A 62 -7.72 -11.11 8.50
CA ARG A 62 -8.71 -12.18 8.30
C ARG A 62 -9.84 -12.04 9.29
#